data_AF-A0A2M6ZG87-F1
#
_entry.id   AF-A0A2M6ZG87-F1
#
_cell.length_a   1.000
_cell.length_b   1.000
_cell.length_c   1.000
_cell.angle_alpha   90.00
_cell.angle_beta   90.00
_cell.angle_gamma   90.00
#
_symmetry.space_group_name_H-M   'P 1'
#
loop_
_entity.id
_entity.type
_entity.pdbx_description
1 polymer ?
#
loop_
_entity_poly.entity_id
_entity_poly.type
_entity_poly.pdbx_seq_one_letter_code
_entity_poly.pdbx_strand_id
1 'polypeptide(L)'
;MKKVIHIGVITFWVIMMSLLILRNLPRKGKDEIRLTKISMDEEKMERDNWMGIYLKDKKIGYSHFVVTKEKMKNEDVYQVVDETFMKLKFGEQTYDAFITGKALLKKDLTPISFSMDIFTNVYKVAISGEIKGNKINVEILSGGSTFKKTFPFTKSTHLPMLLNIILPKQKLEIGKPYRLTLFDPEILAGDQYIIIILKKKEKIGNEDVMLIEKEYKGMKTTSWINMKGETIKEEDEFGMKILREPKEIALAKGKIEPCEIVKMSSIPSNMFIPAARKLSYLKVRMRGLRDFLIPDTLRQKAKKENGEVIVEIASAQRQEVAKWQSIPPAPELRRAGAESESEKYRQYLLPGPFIQSNDEKIVNMAVEITQDETQPWKKAKKLNQWVFNNIEKIPTFSIPSALSVLKEKKGDCNEHAVLLVALARACKIPSRITVGLAYLPPSGITLPGDKGSFFYHAWAEVYISEEWRELDPTFGQDIVDATHIKLLDGDMDKQVEILRVIGKLKIKVEDFK
;
A
#
# COMPACT_ATOMS: atom_id res chain seq x y z
N MET A 1 36.49 37.81 -20.95
CA MET A 1 35.35 38.40 -20.20
C MET A 1 34.01 37.69 -20.44
N LYS A 2 33.49 37.59 -21.68
CA LYS A 2 32.15 37.01 -21.94
C LYS A 2 31.90 35.60 -21.37
N LYS A 3 32.89 34.70 -21.42
CA LYS A 3 32.80 33.33 -20.84
C LYS A 3 32.70 33.34 -19.30
N VAL A 4 33.45 34.22 -18.63
CA VAL A 4 33.44 34.33 -17.16
C VAL A 4 32.10 34.87 -16.66
N ILE A 5 31.52 35.84 -17.39
CA ILE A 5 30.19 36.38 -17.10
C ILE A 5 29.11 35.31 -17.30
N HIS A 6 29.18 34.51 -18.38
CA HIS A 6 28.23 33.41 -18.60
C HIS A 6 28.30 32.34 -17.50
N ILE A 7 29.51 31.95 -17.09
CA ILE A 7 29.70 31.01 -15.98
C ILE A 7 29.11 31.59 -14.69
N GLY A 8 29.39 32.87 -14.37
CA GLY A 8 28.84 33.54 -13.20
C GLY A 8 27.31 33.59 -13.17
N VAL A 9 26.67 33.88 -14.31
CA VAL A 9 25.19 33.90 -14.42
C VAL A 9 24.59 32.50 -14.25
N ILE A 10 25.20 31.47 -14.86
CA ILE A 10 24.73 30.08 -14.71
C ILE A 10 24.91 29.61 -13.26
N THR A 11 26.06 29.88 -12.64
CA THR A 11 26.31 29.52 -11.24
C THR A 11 25.33 30.23 -10.30
N PHE A 12 25.09 31.53 -10.49
CA PHE A 12 24.09 32.28 -9.71
C PHE A 12 22.68 31.73 -9.91
N TRP A 13 22.30 31.40 -11.15
CA TRP A 13 21.00 30.80 -11.45
C TRP A 13 20.83 29.41 -10.82
N VAL A 14 21.86 28.56 -10.87
CA VAL A 14 21.86 27.26 -10.19
C VAL A 14 21.75 27.44 -8.68
N ILE A 15 22.50 28.37 -8.08
CA ILE A 15 22.41 28.67 -6.64
C ILE A 15 21.01 29.19 -6.28
N MET A 16 20.44 30.10 -7.07
CA MET A 16 19.08 30.59 -6.86
C MET A 16 18.03 29.49 -7.02
N MET A 17 18.17 28.59 -7.99
CA MET A 17 17.30 27.42 -8.11
C MET A 17 17.48 26.44 -6.96
N SER A 18 18.70 26.16 -6.55
CA SER A 18 18.97 25.33 -5.37
C SER A 18 18.36 25.95 -4.11
N LEU A 19 18.46 27.27 -3.92
CA LEU A 19 17.84 27.97 -2.80
C LEU A 19 16.31 28.01 -2.89
N LEU A 20 15.75 28.12 -4.10
CA LEU A 20 14.30 28.02 -4.35
C LEU A 20 13.79 26.60 -4.03
N ILE A 21 14.51 25.57 -4.46
CA ILE A 21 14.22 24.16 -4.16
C ILE A 21 14.36 23.90 -2.65
N LEU A 22 15.44 24.37 -2.02
CA LEU A 22 15.67 24.28 -0.56
C LEU A 22 14.71 25.13 0.27
N ARG A 23 13.99 26.08 -0.34
CA ARG A 23 12.90 26.84 0.27
C ARG A 23 11.56 26.11 0.12
N ASN A 24 11.37 25.40 -0.99
CA ASN A 24 10.12 24.71 -1.32
C ASN A 24 10.08 23.25 -0.82
N LEU A 25 11.19 22.71 -0.30
CA LEU A 25 11.23 21.40 0.35
C LEU A 25 11.32 21.57 1.88
N PRO A 26 10.42 20.94 2.67
CA PRO A 26 10.44 21.07 4.12
C PRO A 26 11.69 20.37 4.71
N ARG A 27 12.40 21.06 5.61
CA ARG A 27 13.64 20.57 6.22
C ARG A 27 13.35 19.78 7.50
N LYS A 28 13.91 18.57 7.60
CA LYS A 28 13.83 17.74 8.82
C LYS A 28 14.31 18.54 10.03
N GLY A 29 13.55 18.48 11.13
CA GLY A 29 13.83 19.22 12.36
C GLY A 29 13.38 20.70 12.38
N LYS A 30 13.52 21.46 11.28
CA LYS A 30 13.18 22.90 11.23
C LYS A 30 11.72 23.16 10.83
N ASP A 31 11.23 22.46 9.81
CA ASP A 31 9.86 22.59 9.29
C ASP A 31 8.97 21.41 9.72
N GLU A 32 9.42 20.69 10.76
CA GLU A 32 8.70 19.55 11.32
C GLU A 32 7.64 20.03 12.29
N ILE A 33 6.39 19.65 12.03
CA ILE A 33 5.30 19.83 12.99
C ILE A 33 5.61 18.91 14.16
N ARG A 34 5.81 19.52 15.34
CA ARG A 34 6.02 18.82 16.59
C ARG A 34 4.77 18.94 17.44
N LEU A 35 4.53 17.97 18.31
CA LEU A 35 3.61 18.14 19.42
C LEU A 35 4.15 19.25 20.34
N THR A 36 3.80 20.51 20.08
CA THR A 36 4.13 21.66 20.93
C THR A 36 2.92 22.06 21.73
N LYS A 37 2.98 21.93 23.07
CA LYS A 37 2.02 22.43 24.09
C LYS A 37 0.60 22.70 23.57
N ILE A 38 -0.01 21.69 22.96
CA ILE A 38 -1.45 21.67 22.73
C ILE A 38 -2.05 21.14 24.02
N SER A 39 -3.10 21.76 24.54
CA SER A 39 -3.89 21.21 25.64
C SER A 39 -5.32 21.00 25.16
N MET A 40 -5.88 19.84 25.47
CA MET A 40 -7.29 19.52 25.22
C MET A 40 -8.22 20.02 26.33
N ASP A 41 -7.71 20.66 27.39
CA ASP A 41 -8.50 21.11 28.54
C ASP A 41 -9.35 22.37 28.27
N GLU A 42 -9.00 23.19 27.28
CA GLU A 42 -9.65 24.48 27.05
C GLU A 42 -10.92 24.41 26.18
N GLU A 43 -11.19 23.26 25.53
CA GLU A 43 -12.34 23.06 24.65
C GLU A 43 -13.22 21.90 25.12
N LYS A 44 -14.56 22.08 25.12
CA LYS A 44 -15.50 20.96 25.10
C LYS A 44 -15.32 20.23 23.76
N MET A 45 -14.43 19.24 23.77
CA MET A 45 -13.96 18.55 22.57
C MET A 45 -14.77 17.30 22.22
N GLU A 46 -15.91 17.06 22.89
CA GLU A 46 -16.85 16.03 22.48
C GLU A 46 -17.28 16.29 21.04
N ARG A 47 -16.99 15.32 20.17
CA ARG A 47 -17.27 15.39 18.74
C ARG A 47 -18.03 14.17 18.31
N ASP A 48 -18.96 14.41 17.41
CA ASP A 48 -19.74 13.41 16.74
C ASP A 48 -19.88 13.86 15.29
N ASN A 49 -18.91 13.45 14.45
CA ASN A 49 -18.82 13.90 13.07
C ASN A 49 -19.15 12.75 12.11
N TRP A 50 -20.31 12.86 11.46
CA TRP A 50 -20.74 11.92 10.43
C TRP A 50 -20.37 12.43 9.05
N MET A 51 -19.87 11.53 8.21
CA MET A 51 -19.41 11.85 6.87
C MET A 51 -19.90 10.82 5.85
N GLY A 52 -20.35 11.27 4.69
CA GLY A 52 -20.57 10.42 3.53
C GLY A 52 -19.29 10.26 2.72
N ILE A 53 -19.01 9.04 2.24
CA ILE A 53 -17.89 8.74 1.36
C ILE A 53 -18.43 8.55 -0.05
N TYR A 54 -17.85 9.28 -1.01
CA TYR A 54 -18.28 9.34 -2.39
C TYR A 54 -17.12 9.07 -3.34
N LEU A 55 -17.42 8.50 -4.50
CA LEU A 55 -16.48 8.30 -5.58
C LEU A 55 -17.13 8.72 -6.89
N LYS A 56 -16.59 9.76 -7.56
CA LYS A 56 -17.16 10.34 -8.79
C LYS A 56 -18.69 10.56 -8.67
N ASP A 57 -19.09 11.12 -7.52
CA ASP A 57 -20.46 11.48 -7.13
C ASP A 57 -21.39 10.33 -6.70
N LYS A 58 -20.95 9.07 -6.76
CA LYS A 58 -21.68 7.94 -6.18
C LYS A 58 -21.34 7.77 -4.71
N LYS A 59 -22.35 7.58 -3.85
CA LYS A 59 -22.11 7.29 -2.42
C LYS A 59 -21.72 5.84 -2.24
N ILE A 60 -20.51 5.62 -1.74
CA ILE A 60 -19.93 4.28 -1.60
C ILE A 60 -19.80 3.84 -0.14
N GLY A 61 -20.02 4.76 0.81
CA GLY A 61 -19.82 4.47 2.22
C GLY A 61 -20.09 5.66 3.14
N TYR A 62 -19.69 5.50 4.39
CA TYR A 62 -19.69 6.55 5.39
C TYR A 62 -18.50 6.40 6.35
N SER A 63 -18.15 7.48 7.03
CA SER A 63 -17.25 7.46 8.18
C SER A 63 -17.89 8.21 9.36
N HIS A 64 -17.60 7.74 10.57
CA HIS A 64 -18.05 8.30 11.83
C HIS A 64 -16.85 8.53 12.74
N PHE A 65 -16.56 9.79 13.00
CA PHE A 65 -15.44 10.22 13.81
C PHE A 65 -15.92 10.81 15.14
N VAL A 66 -15.50 10.20 16.24
CA VAL A 66 -15.90 10.56 17.59
C VAL A 66 -14.69 10.88 18.45
N VAL A 67 -14.82 11.90 19.29
CA VAL A 67 -13.86 12.13 20.38
C VAL A 67 -14.62 12.23 21.69
N THR A 68 -14.23 11.41 22.66
CA THR A 68 -14.80 11.41 24.02
C THR A 68 -13.72 11.69 25.05
N LYS A 69 -14.12 12.37 26.13
CA LYS A 69 -13.28 12.56 27.32
C LYS A 69 -13.51 11.40 28.28
N GLU A 70 -12.44 10.78 28.74
CA GLU A 70 -12.45 9.67 29.68
C GLU A 70 -11.50 9.94 30.87
N LYS A 71 -11.55 9.08 31.89
CA LYS A 71 -10.62 9.15 33.03
C LYS A 71 -9.80 7.87 33.12
N MET A 72 -8.48 8.03 33.24
CA MET A 72 -7.55 6.92 33.48
C MET A 72 -6.67 7.28 34.68
N LYS A 73 -6.74 6.50 35.76
CA LYS A 73 -5.97 6.73 37.00
C LYS A 73 -6.08 8.16 37.55
N ASN A 74 -7.30 8.74 37.53
CA ASN A 74 -7.62 10.11 37.92
C ASN A 74 -7.04 11.23 37.04
N GLU A 75 -6.41 10.90 35.91
CA GLU A 75 -6.06 11.87 34.88
C GLU A 75 -7.11 11.86 33.77
N ASP A 76 -7.40 13.02 33.19
CA ASP A 76 -8.25 13.05 32.00
C ASP A 76 -7.44 12.56 30.79
N VAL A 77 -8.07 11.67 30.03
CA VAL A 77 -7.58 11.13 28.76
C VAL A 77 -8.67 11.29 27.70
N TYR A 78 -8.31 11.15 26.43
CA TYR A 78 -9.25 11.30 25.33
C TYR A 78 -9.21 10.09 24.44
N GLN A 79 -10.39 9.55 24.14
CA GLN A 79 -10.53 8.47 23.19
C GLN A 79 -11.00 9.04 21.86
N VAL A 80 -10.29 8.70 20.79
CA VAL A 80 -10.67 8.98 19.41
C VAL A 80 -11.11 7.67 18.79
N VAL A 81 -12.26 7.68 18.11
CA VAL A 81 -12.79 6.53 17.37
C VAL A 81 -13.11 7.00 15.95
N ASP A 82 -12.67 6.23 14.96
CA ASP A 82 -12.99 6.43 13.54
C ASP A 82 -13.53 5.12 12.97
N GLU A 83 -14.80 5.11 12.62
CA GLU A 83 -15.47 3.97 12.00
C GLU A 83 -15.75 4.28 10.54
N THR A 84 -15.30 3.44 9.64
CA THR A 84 -15.51 3.58 8.20
C THR A 84 -16.20 2.33 7.66
N PHE A 85 -17.27 2.54 6.89
CA PHE A 85 -17.93 1.51 6.11
C PHE A 85 -17.86 1.85 4.64
N MET A 86 -17.53 0.87 3.80
CA MET A 86 -17.58 1.00 2.35
C MET A 86 -18.19 -0.25 1.71
N LYS A 87 -18.91 -0.04 0.60
CA LYS A 87 -19.41 -1.10 -0.25
C LYS A 87 -18.60 -1.19 -1.54
N LEU A 88 -18.07 -2.37 -1.81
CA LEU A 88 -17.16 -2.64 -2.92
C LEU A 88 -17.81 -3.59 -3.92
N LYS A 89 -17.37 -3.51 -5.18
CA LYS A 89 -17.82 -4.36 -6.29
C LYS A 89 -16.65 -4.99 -7.03
N PHE A 90 -16.80 -6.25 -7.41
CA PHE A 90 -15.91 -6.92 -8.36
C PHE A 90 -16.70 -7.88 -9.24
N GLY A 91 -16.64 -7.69 -10.56
CA GLY A 91 -17.56 -8.39 -11.46
C GLY A 91 -19.00 -8.12 -11.04
N GLU A 92 -19.82 -9.16 -10.89
CA GLU A 92 -21.22 -9.04 -10.46
C GLU A 92 -21.44 -9.08 -8.94
N GLN A 93 -20.39 -9.27 -8.14
CA GLN A 93 -20.51 -9.49 -6.70
C GLN A 93 -20.19 -8.22 -5.89
N THR A 94 -20.85 -8.07 -4.73
CA THR A 94 -20.66 -6.95 -3.81
C THR A 94 -20.19 -7.38 -2.44
N TYR A 95 -19.34 -6.55 -1.82
CA TYR A 95 -18.65 -6.83 -0.57
C TYR A 95 -18.73 -5.64 0.36
N ASP A 96 -18.88 -5.92 1.65
CA ASP A 96 -18.90 -4.91 2.70
C ASP A 96 -17.54 -4.91 3.41
N ALA A 97 -16.99 -3.71 3.61
CA ALA A 97 -15.74 -3.48 4.31
C ALA A 97 -15.98 -2.51 5.47
N PHE A 98 -15.50 -2.91 6.65
CA PHE A 98 -15.57 -2.14 7.88
C PHE A 98 -14.17 -1.95 8.44
N ILE A 99 -13.85 -0.72 8.80
CA ILE A 99 -12.61 -0.34 9.45
C ILE A 99 -12.96 0.43 10.71
N THR A 100 -12.42 0.01 11.84
CA THR A 100 -12.57 0.73 13.12
C THR A 100 -11.20 1.04 13.68
N GLY A 101 -10.83 2.31 13.70
CA GLY A 101 -9.65 2.83 14.38
C GLY A 101 -10.01 3.39 15.75
N LYS A 102 -9.16 3.14 16.76
CA LYS A 102 -9.26 3.76 18.08
C LYS A 102 -7.89 4.25 18.53
N ALA A 103 -7.84 5.38 19.22
CA ALA A 103 -6.64 5.86 19.89
C ALA A 103 -6.98 6.46 21.25
N LEU A 104 -6.20 6.11 22.26
CA LEU A 104 -6.26 6.72 23.58
C LEU A 104 -5.11 7.73 23.71
N LEU A 105 -5.44 8.96 24.09
CA LEU A 105 -4.53 10.10 24.07
C LEU A 105 -4.44 10.77 25.43
N LYS A 106 -3.28 11.35 25.72
CA LYS A 106 -3.11 12.34 26.79
C LYS A 106 -3.71 13.69 26.37
N LYS A 107 -3.84 14.60 27.34
CA LYS A 107 -4.25 16.00 27.14
C LYS A 107 -3.42 16.76 26.09
N ASP A 108 -2.18 16.34 25.86
CA ASP A 108 -1.29 16.94 24.87
C ASP A 108 -1.32 16.27 23.49
N LEU A 109 -2.33 15.43 23.24
CA LEU A 109 -2.50 14.59 22.05
C LEU A 109 -1.42 13.52 21.86
N THR A 110 -0.54 13.31 22.83
CA THR A 110 0.40 12.19 22.79
C THR A 110 -0.39 10.87 22.89
N PRO A 111 -0.24 9.94 21.93
CA PRO A 111 -0.90 8.66 22.00
C PRO A 111 -0.34 7.78 23.12
N ILE A 112 -1.23 7.16 23.89
CA ILE A 112 -0.97 6.14 24.92
C ILE A 112 -1.06 4.76 24.27
N SER A 113 -2.13 4.52 23.52
CA SER A 113 -2.37 3.29 22.78
C SER A 113 -3.23 3.56 21.55
N PHE A 114 -3.26 2.59 20.65
CA PHE A 114 -4.21 2.56 19.53
C PHE A 114 -4.63 1.12 19.23
N SER A 115 -5.76 0.98 18.56
CA SER A 115 -6.19 -0.27 17.95
C SER A 115 -6.83 0.00 16.60
N MET A 116 -6.80 -1.01 15.74
CA MET A 116 -7.43 -1.00 14.44
C MET A 116 -8.00 -2.38 14.16
N ASP A 117 -9.29 -2.45 13.85
CA ASP A 117 -9.95 -3.64 13.38
C ASP A 117 -10.34 -3.43 11.92
N ILE A 118 -9.88 -4.33 11.05
CA ILE A 118 -10.28 -4.38 9.64
C ILE A 118 -11.10 -5.64 9.46
N PHE A 119 -12.36 -5.48 9.08
CA PHE A 119 -13.29 -6.56 8.86
C PHE A 119 -13.85 -6.46 7.43
N THR A 120 -13.73 -7.56 6.71
CA THR A 120 -14.52 -7.82 5.50
C THR A 120 -15.36 -9.05 5.75
N ASN A 121 -16.27 -9.36 4.83
CA ASN A 121 -17.06 -10.60 4.88
C ASN A 121 -16.21 -11.90 4.93
N VAL A 122 -14.90 -11.79 4.66
CA VAL A 122 -13.98 -12.93 4.51
C VAL A 122 -12.85 -12.87 5.53
N TYR A 123 -12.37 -11.67 5.87
CA TYR A 123 -11.15 -11.49 6.65
C TYR A 123 -11.34 -10.59 7.86
N LYS A 124 -10.62 -10.93 8.93
CA LYS A 124 -10.48 -10.11 10.11
C LYS A 124 -9.00 -9.95 10.45
N VAL A 125 -8.57 -8.70 10.57
CA VAL A 125 -7.24 -8.32 11.06
C VAL A 125 -7.44 -7.34 12.21
N ALA A 126 -6.77 -7.60 13.32
CA ALA A 126 -6.72 -6.67 14.44
C ALA A 126 -5.27 -6.26 14.70
N ILE A 127 -5.03 -4.97 14.80
CA ILE A 127 -3.72 -4.38 15.09
C ILE A 127 -3.90 -3.56 16.37
N SER A 128 -3.04 -3.75 17.35
CA SER A 128 -3.01 -2.92 18.55
C SER A 128 -1.61 -2.43 18.83
N GLY A 129 -1.49 -1.27 19.46
CA GLY A 129 -0.20 -0.68 19.79
C GLY A 129 -0.21 0.02 21.13
N GLU A 130 0.86 -0.14 21.89
CA GLU A 130 1.12 0.58 23.13
C GLU A 130 2.39 1.42 23.00
N ILE A 131 2.31 2.70 23.39
CA ILE A 131 3.45 3.60 23.40
C ILE A 131 4.09 3.55 24.81
N LYS A 132 5.35 3.11 24.88
CA LYS A 132 6.15 3.07 26.12
C LYS A 132 7.51 3.72 25.89
N GLY A 133 7.71 4.89 26.50
CA GLY A 133 8.95 5.66 26.35
C GLY A 133 9.16 6.11 24.89
N ASN A 134 10.22 5.64 24.26
CA ASN A 134 10.60 5.94 22.87
C ASN A 134 10.26 4.80 21.90
N LYS A 135 9.31 3.92 22.26
CA LYS A 135 8.95 2.73 21.48
C LYS A 135 7.43 2.58 21.37
N ILE A 136 6.99 2.12 20.21
CA ILE A 136 5.65 1.59 19.97
C ILE A 136 5.76 0.07 19.93
N ASN A 137 5.09 -0.63 20.84
CA ASN A 137 4.97 -2.09 20.79
C ASN A 137 3.66 -2.42 20.10
N VAL A 138 3.75 -3.07 18.95
CA VAL A 138 2.61 -3.40 18.10
C VAL A 138 2.38 -4.90 18.15
N GLU A 139 1.13 -5.28 18.32
CA GLU A 139 0.63 -6.64 18.25
C GLU A 139 -0.36 -6.74 17.09
N ILE A 140 -0.19 -7.75 16.24
CA ILE A 140 -1.00 -7.98 15.06
C ILE A 140 -1.59 -9.37 15.19
N LEU A 141 -2.92 -9.44 15.26
CA LEU A 141 -3.68 -10.67 15.25
C LEU A 141 -4.26 -10.85 13.84
N SER A 142 -3.84 -11.93 13.19
CA SER A 142 -4.33 -12.29 11.86
C SER A 142 -4.31 -13.79 11.65
N GLY A 143 -5.40 -14.34 11.11
CA GLY A 143 -5.52 -15.79 10.87
C GLY A 143 -5.47 -16.65 12.14
N GLY A 144 -5.73 -16.05 13.31
CA GLY A 144 -5.60 -16.70 14.62
C GLY A 144 -4.18 -16.76 15.17
N SER A 145 -3.20 -16.16 14.49
CA SER A 145 -1.82 -16.04 14.96
C SER A 145 -1.49 -14.60 15.37
N THR A 146 -0.62 -14.47 16.36
CA THR A 146 -0.19 -13.21 16.93
C THR A 146 1.26 -12.90 16.54
N PHE A 147 1.48 -11.75 15.92
CA PHE A 147 2.82 -11.23 15.62
C PHE A 147 3.11 -9.98 16.45
N LYS A 148 4.33 -9.85 16.97
CA LYS A 148 4.75 -8.69 17.77
C LYS A 148 5.93 -8.00 17.11
N LYS A 149 5.88 -6.66 17.02
CA LYS A 149 6.96 -5.84 16.49
C LYS A 149 7.07 -4.53 17.24
N THR A 150 8.30 -4.06 17.41
CA THR A 150 8.57 -2.78 18.06
C THR A 150 9.06 -1.76 17.04
N PHE A 151 8.54 -0.54 17.12
CA PHE A 151 8.92 0.60 16.28
C PHE A 151 9.44 1.76 17.13
N PRO A 152 10.29 2.64 16.58
CA PRO A 152 10.68 3.85 17.27
C PRO A 152 9.49 4.81 17.43
N PHE A 153 9.41 5.47 18.58
CA PHE A 153 8.47 6.55 18.86
C PHE A 153 9.22 7.80 19.28
N THR A 154 8.85 8.94 18.71
CA THR A 154 9.38 10.24 19.09
C THR A 154 8.24 11.23 19.34
N LYS A 155 8.54 12.38 19.95
CA LYS A 155 7.55 13.45 20.16
C LYS A 155 7.04 14.09 18.85
N SER A 156 7.61 13.75 17.70
CA SER A 156 7.11 14.16 16.39
C SER A 156 6.40 13.04 15.63
N THR A 157 6.27 11.85 16.23
CA THR A 157 5.51 10.74 15.65
C THR A 157 4.03 10.92 15.94
N HIS A 158 3.21 11.00 14.88
CA HIS A 158 1.76 11.16 14.98
C HIS A 158 1.02 9.97 14.34
N LEU A 159 -0.23 9.75 14.74
CA LEU A 159 -1.14 8.82 14.08
C LEU A 159 -1.94 9.55 13.00
N PRO A 160 -2.18 8.95 11.80
CA PRO A 160 -2.93 9.59 10.71
C PRO A 160 -4.31 10.13 11.12
N MET A 161 -5.06 9.38 11.94
CA MET A 161 -6.40 9.78 12.42
C MET A 161 -6.42 11.09 13.24
N LEU A 162 -5.27 11.53 13.75
CA LEU A 162 -5.17 12.73 14.58
C LEU A 162 -4.85 13.99 13.78
N LEU A 163 -4.52 13.87 12.48
CA LEU A 163 -4.04 14.97 11.67
C LEU A 163 -5.02 16.15 11.69
N ASN A 164 -6.30 15.89 11.46
CA ASN A 164 -7.29 16.96 11.36
C ASN A 164 -7.55 17.66 12.71
N ILE A 165 -7.26 17.00 13.84
CA ILE A 165 -7.30 17.61 15.18
C ILE A 165 -6.06 18.49 15.41
N ILE A 166 -4.89 18.02 14.98
CA ILE A 166 -3.60 18.68 15.27
C ILE A 166 -3.44 19.94 14.43
N LEU A 167 -3.78 19.89 13.14
CA LEU A 167 -3.43 20.93 12.18
C LEU A 167 -3.99 22.34 12.49
N PRO A 168 -5.26 22.51 12.92
CA PRO A 168 -5.80 23.82 13.31
C PRO A 168 -5.12 24.47 14.51
N LYS A 169 -4.48 23.65 15.36
CA LYS A 169 -3.77 24.11 16.54
C LYS A 169 -2.33 24.52 16.24
N GLN A 170 -1.88 24.34 14.99
CA GLN A 170 -0.57 24.77 14.52
C GLN A 170 -0.62 26.18 13.93
N LYS A 171 0.47 26.95 14.14
CA LYS A 171 0.66 28.26 13.51
C LYS A 171 1.16 28.11 12.07
N LEU A 172 0.34 27.49 11.21
CA LEU A 172 0.68 27.28 9.81
C LEU A 172 0.65 28.61 9.04
N GLU A 173 1.65 28.79 8.18
CA GLU A 173 1.76 29.92 7.27
C GLU A 173 1.24 29.51 5.89
N ILE A 174 0.50 30.39 5.24
CA ILE A 174 -0.07 30.12 3.91
C ILE A 174 1.06 29.89 2.90
N GLY A 175 0.97 28.80 2.14
CA GLY A 175 1.90 28.42 1.07
C GLY A 175 3.23 27.82 1.55
N LYS A 176 3.52 27.84 2.85
CA LYS A 176 4.74 27.24 3.40
C LYS A 176 4.54 25.73 3.61
N PRO A 177 5.44 24.86 3.09
CA PRO A 177 5.35 23.43 3.32
C PRO A 177 5.88 23.05 4.70
N TYR A 178 5.15 22.14 5.35
CA TYR A 178 5.51 21.55 6.63
C TYR A 178 5.64 20.04 6.48
N ARG A 179 6.48 19.40 7.30
CA ARG A 179 6.60 17.94 7.36
C ARG A 179 6.00 17.42 8.65
N LEU A 180 5.24 16.35 8.58
CA LEU A 180 4.69 15.67 9.75
C LEU A 180 5.02 14.18 9.67
N THR A 181 5.71 13.68 10.69
CA THR A 181 6.15 12.27 10.77
C THR A 181 5.00 11.40 11.28
N LEU A 182 4.72 10.31 10.57
CA LEU A 182 3.60 9.41 10.80
C LEU A 182 4.10 8.02 11.17
N PHE A 183 3.43 7.41 12.14
CA PHE A 183 3.37 5.97 12.28
C PHE A 183 2.00 5.52 11.78
N ASP A 184 1.97 4.79 10.67
CA ASP A 184 0.75 4.27 10.08
C ASP A 184 0.61 2.77 10.43
N PRO A 185 -0.38 2.39 11.28
CA PRO A 185 -0.62 1.00 11.64
C PRO A 185 -0.96 0.09 10.44
N GLU A 186 -1.53 0.61 9.35
CA GLU A 186 -1.93 -0.18 8.19
C GLU A 186 -0.70 -0.67 7.40
N ILE A 187 0.30 0.21 7.29
CA ILE A 187 1.52 -0.03 6.52
C ILE A 187 2.60 -0.67 7.40
N LEU A 188 2.51 -0.50 8.73
CA LEU A 188 3.51 -0.94 9.71
C LEU A 188 4.91 -0.36 9.44
N ALA A 189 4.96 0.92 9.08
CA ALA A 189 6.20 1.65 8.78
C ALA A 189 6.37 2.88 9.71
N GLY A 190 7.56 3.03 10.30
CA GLY A 190 7.81 3.96 11.42
C GLY A 190 8.62 5.24 11.14
N ASP A 191 8.87 5.60 9.89
CA ASP A 191 9.51 6.89 9.51
C ASP A 191 8.89 7.47 8.23
N GLN A 192 7.59 7.28 8.08
CA GLN A 192 6.84 7.88 6.98
C GLN A 192 6.55 9.35 7.31
N TYR A 193 6.40 10.18 6.29
CA TYR A 193 6.01 11.57 6.49
C TYR A 193 5.01 12.03 5.45
N ILE A 194 4.19 12.98 5.87
CA ILE A 194 3.25 13.71 5.03
C ILE A 194 3.70 15.16 4.94
N ILE A 195 3.57 15.74 3.74
CA ILE A 195 3.80 17.17 3.52
C ILE A 195 2.46 17.88 3.68
N ILE A 196 2.45 18.96 4.46
CA ILE A 196 1.25 19.75 4.77
C ILE A 196 1.45 21.17 4.26
N ILE A 197 0.49 21.68 3.48
CA ILE A 197 0.50 23.05 2.97
C ILE A 197 -0.85 23.70 3.25
N LEU A 198 -0.87 24.76 4.06
CA LEU A 198 -2.05 25.61 4.20
C LEU A 198 -2.21 26.44 2.92
N LYS A 199 -3.30 26.25 2.17
CA LYS A 199 -3.55 26.93 0.90
C LYS A 199 -4.24 28.28 1.11
N LYS A 200 -5.24 28.33 1.99
CA LYS A 200 -5.96 29.55 2.37
C LYS A 200 -6.75 29.33 3.67
N LYS A 201 -7.26 30.43 4.22
CA LYS A 201 -8.30 30.45 5.25
C LYS A 201 -9.53 31.13 4.66
N GLU A 202 -10.71 30.56 4.90
CA GLU A 202 -11.98 31.09 4.40
C GLU A 202 -13.09 30.85 5.41
N LYS A 203 -14.21 31.56 5.25
CA LYS A 203 -15.45 31.27 6.00
C LYS A 203 -16.37 30.43 5.14
N ILE A 204 -16.86 29.32 5.71
CA ILE A 204 -17.91 28.49 5.10
C ILE A 204 -19.08 28.48 6.07
N GLY A 205 -20.19 29.10 5.68
CA GLY A 205 -21.27 29.41 6.61
C GLY A 205 -20.77 30.30 7.76
N ASN A 206 -20.92 29.82 8.99
CA ASN A 206 -20.48 30.51 10.21
C ASN A 206 -19.16 29.98 10.78
N GLU A 207 -18.47 29.09 10.06
CA GLU A 207 -17.25 28.44 10.54
C GLU A 207 -16.02 29.02 9.83
N ASP A 208 -14.98 29.32 10.61
CA ASP A 208 -13.65 29.59 10.07
C ASP A 208 -12.98 28.26 9.66
N VAL A 209 -12.60 28.16 8.38
CA VAL A 209 -12.12 26.94 7.75
C VAL A 209 -10.74 27.16 7.13
N MET A 210 -9.87 26.19 7.34
CA MET A 210 -8.57 26.09 6.69
C MET A 210 -8.66 25.11 5.53
N LEU A 211 -8.15 25.53 4.38
CA LEU A 211 -7.93 24.66 3.25
C LEU A 211 -6.51 24.11 3.29
N ILE A 212 -6.36 22.82 3.56
CA ILE A 212 -5.06 22.16 3.69
C ILE A 212 -4.87 21.16 2.56
N GLU A 213 -3.78 21.30 1.81
CA GLU A 213 -3.27 20.27 0.90
C GLU A 213 -2.30 19.38 1.68
N LYS A 214 -2.50 18.07 1.58
CA LYS A 214 -1.67 17.04 2.17
C LYS A 214 -1.08 16.21 1.03
N GLU A 215 0.23 15.99 1.05
CA GLU A 215 0.90 15.15 0.06
C GLU A 215 1.60 13.98 0.75
N TYR A 216 1.15 12.76 0.43
CA TYR A 216 1.70 11.51 0.94
C TYR A 216 2.10 10.62 -0.24
N LYS A 217 3.39 10.28 -0.33
CA LYS A 217 3.96 9.47 -1.42
C LYS A 217 3.42 9.89 -2.81
N GLY A 218 3.44 11.19 -3.09
CA GLY A 218 3.04 11.75 -4.39
C GLY A 218 1.53 11.75 -4.69
N MET A 219 0.70 11.26 -3.77
CA MET A 219 -0.74 11.48 -3.78
C MET A 219 -1.08 12.75 -3.03
N LYS A 220 -1.99 13.54 -3.58
CA LYS A 220 -2.50 14.75 -2.95
C LYS A 220 -3.93 14.57 -2.48
N THR A 221 -4.19 14.99 -1.25
CA THR A 221 -5.54 15.18 -0.73
C THR A 221 -5.70 16.62 -0.27
N THR A 222 -6.91 17.14 -0.41
CA THR A 222 -7.26 18.49 0.02
C THR A 222 -8.39 18.42 1.03
N SER A 223 -8.16 18.95 2.22
CA SER A 223 -9.10 18.93 3.34
C SER A 223 -9.53 20.34 3.72
N TRP A 224 -10.82 20.53 3.89
CA TRP A 224 -11.44 21.70 4.51
C TRP A 224 -11.71 21.37 5.97
N ILE A 225 -10.97 22.00 6.87
CA ILE A 225 -10.98 21.69 8.30
C ILE A 225 -11.34 22.96 9.07
N ASN A 226 -12.36 22.90 9.92
CA ASN A 226 -12.70 24.04 10.76
C ASN A 226 -11.68 24.23 11.90
N MET A 227 -11.77 25.35 12.61
CA MET A 227 -10.85 25.63 13.73
C MET A 227 -10.97 24.64 14.90
N LYS A 228 -12.08 23.89 15.00
CA LYS A 228 -12.20 22.79 15.95
C LYS A 228 -11.37 21.59 15.47
N GLY A 229 -11.20 21.37 14.17
CA GLY A 229 -10.56 20.16 13.62
C GLY A 229 -11.55 19.12 13.12
N GLU A 230 -12.79 19.53 12.87
CA GLU A 230 -13.79 18.74 12.16
C GLU A 230 -13.58 18.90 10.65
N THR A 231 -13.63 17.79 9.93
CA THR A 231 -13.59 17.79 8.48
C THR A 231 -14.94 18.24 7.95
N ILE A 232 -14.96 19.31 7.14
CA ILE A 232 -16.14 19.75 6.39
C ILE A 232 -16.25 18.95 5.10
N LYS A 233 -15.09 18.81 4.43
CA LYS A 233 -14.95 18.19 3.13
C LYS A 233 -13.50 17.72 2.96
N GLU A 234 -13.29 16.59 2.31
CA GLU A 234 -11.98 16.13 1.85
C GLU A 234 -12.11 15.56 0.43
N GLU A 235 -11.14 15.82 -0.43
CA GLU A 235 -11.10 15.29 -1.80
C GLU A 235 -9.69 14.85 -2.17
N ASP A 236 -9.58 13.80 -3.00
CA ASP A 236 -8.31 13.32 -3.53
C ASP A 236 -8.22 13.46 -5.08
N GLU A 237 -7.04 13.15 -5.62
CA GLU A 237 -6.79 13.16 -7.06
C GLU A 237 -7.53 12.05 -7.84
N PHE A 238 -8.15 11.08 -7.17
CA PHE A 238 -8.88 9.96 -7.77
C PHE A 238 -10.40 10.19 -7.84
N GLY A 239 -10.87 11.32 -7.34
CA GLY A 239 -12.28 11.69 -7.30
C GLY A 239 -13.03 11.08 -6.12
N MET A 240 -12.32 10.59 -5.10
CA MET A 240 -12.91 10.30 -3.80
C MET A 240 -13.22 11.62 -3.09
N LYS A 241 -14.40 11.70 -2.48
CA LYS A 241 -14.84 12.84 -1.69
C LYS A 241 -15.40 12.33 -0.37
N ILE A 242 -15.00 12.96 0.74
CA ILE A 242 -15.58 12.74 2.06
C ILE A 242 -16.29 14.03 2.44
N LEU A 243 -17.58 13.97 2.72
CA LEU A 243 -18.41 15.15 2.96
C LEU A 243 -19.06 15.04 4.33
N ARG A 244 -18.97 16.11 5.15
CA ARG A 244 -19.70 16.19 6.42
C ARG A 244 -21.20 16.21 6.16
N GLU A 245 -21.92 15.32 6.83
CA GLU A 245 -23.36 15.11 6.63
C GLU A 245 -24.06 14.82 7.96
N PRO A 246 -25.36 15.14 8.08
CA PRO A 246 -26.18 14.60 9.17
C PRO A 246 -26.12 13.06 9.20
N LYS A 247 -26.18 12.47 10.40
CA LYS A 247 -26.11 11.02 10.62
C LYS A 247 -27.04 10.22 9.70
N GLU A 248 -28.28 10.66 9.55
CA GLU A 248 -29.31 9.98 8.75
C GLU A 248 -28.96 9.98 7.25
N ILE A 249 -28.30 11.04 6.79
CA ILE A 249 -27.82 11.16 5.40
C ILE A 249 -26.55 10.34 5.24
N ALA A 250 -25.61 10.42 6.19
CA ALA A 250 -24.35 9.69 6.21
C ALA A 250 -24.59 8.16 6.13
N LEU A 251 -25.39 7.62 7.05
CA LEU A 251 -25.81 6.21 7.07
C LEU A 251 -26.68 5.81 5.88
N ALA A 252 -27.12 6.78 5.08
CA ALA A 252 -27.78 6.65 3.80
C ALA A 252 -28.83 5.54 3.76
N LYS A 253 -30.09 5.85 4.11
CA LYS A 253 -31.28 4.97 4.00
C LYS A 253 -31.31 4.10 2.70
N GLY A 254 -30.52 3.02 2.64
CA GLY A 254 -30.39 2.08 1.52
C GLY A 254 -29.67 2.53 0.23
N LYS A 255 -29.03 3.72 0.14
CA LYS A 255 -28.51 4.26 -1.14
C LYS A 255 -27.00 4.08 -1.39
N ILE A 256 -26.32 3.25 -0.61
CA ILE A 256 -24.88 3.02 -0.78
C ILE A 256 -24.66 2.10 -1.98
N GLU A 257 -24.04 2.63 -3.04
CA GLU A 257 -23.69 1.92 -4.26
C GLU A 257 -22.31 1.27 -4.15
N PRO A 258 -22.13 0.05 -4.69
CA PRO A 258 -20.86 -0.65 -4.61
C PRO A 258 -19.86 -0.05 -5.62
N CYS A 259 -18.57 0.10 -5.25
CA CYS A 259 -17.56 0.71 -6.12
C CYS A 259 -16.56 -0.30 -6.74
N GLU A 260 -16.26 -0.13 -8.04
CA GLU A 260 -15.29 -0.95 -8.80
C GLU A 260 -13.88 -0.33 -8.78
N ILE A 261 -13.18 -0.40 -7.65
CA ILE A 261 -11.84 0.20 -7.47
C ILE A 261 -10.83 -0.34 -8.49
N VAL A 262 -10.83 -1.66 -8.74
CA VAL A 262 -9.91 -2.33 -9.67
C VAL A 262 -10.04 -1.75 -11.08
N LYS A 263 -11.27 -1.60 -11.57
CA LYS A 263 -11.56 -1.03 -12.89
C LYS A 263 -11.15 0.43 -12.98
N MET A 264 -11.36 1.21 -11.91
CA MET A 264 -10.98 2.61 -11.87
C MET A 264 -9.47 2.86 -11.87
N SER A 265 -8.70 1.94 -11.31
CA SER A 265 -7.24 2.01 -11.29
C SER A 265 -6.57 1.43 -12.54
N SER A 266 -7.35 0.80 -13.44
CA SER A 266 -6.84 0.14 -14.65
C SER A 266 -6.25 1.11 -15.68
N ILE A 267 -5.33 0.60 -16.49
CA ILE A 267 -4.62 1.36 -17.51
C ILE A 267 -5.01 0.80 -18.89
N PRO A 268 -5.83 1.51 -19.68
CA PRO A 268 -6.27 1.02 -20.98
C PRO A 268 -5.12 0.73 -21.93
N SER A 269 -5.19 -0.40 -22.63
CA SER A 269 -4.27 -0.72 -23.71
C SER A 269 -4.67 0.00 -25.01
N ASN A 270 -3.69 0.46 -25.79
CA ASN A 270 -3.93 1.01 -27.12
C ASN A 270 -4.32 -0.05 -28.16
N MET A 271 -4.07 -1.33 -27.87
CA MET A 271 -4.36 -2.44 -28.78
C MET A 271 -4.71 -3.73 -28.03
N PHE A 272 -5.43 -4.61 -28.74
CA PHE A 272 -5.75 -5.93 -28.24
C PHE A 272 -4.56 -6.86 -28.41
N ILE A 273 -4.18 -7.54 -27.34
CA ILE A 273 -3.13 -8.58 -27.34
C ILE A 273 -3.80 -9.96 -27.36
N PRO A 274 -3.81 -10.67 -28.51
CA PRO A 274 -4.37 -12.01 -28.58
C PRO A 274 -3.52 -12.99 -27.78
N ALA A 275 -4.16 -13.99 -27.17
CA ALA A 275 -3.48 -15.06 -26.42
C ALA A 275 -2.43 -14.56 -25.41
N ALA A 276 -2.71 -13.45 -24.72
CA ALA A 276 -1.79 -12.76 -23.80
C ALA A 276 -1.04 -13.69 -22.82
N ARG A 277 -1.68 -14.76 -22.33
CA ARG A 277 -1.09 -15.75 -21.42
C ARG A 277 0.00 -16.64 -22.03
N LYS A 278 0.17 -16.59 -23.36
CA LYS A 278 1.22 -17.31 -24.11
C LYS A 278 2.28 -16.38 -24.69
N LEU A 279 2.20 -15.09 -24.38
CA LEU A 279 3.06 -14.07 -24.98
C LEU A 279 4.50 -14.22 -24.48
N SER A 280 5.42 -14.29 -25.43
CA SER A 280 6.85 -14.50 -25.18
C SER A 280 7.63 -13.20 -25.10
N TYR A 281 7.13 -12.14 -25.73
CA TYR A 281 7.78 -10.83 -25.73
C TYR A 281 6.76 -9.70 -25.73
N LEU A 282 7.05 -8.62 -25.01
CA LEU A 282 6.27 -7.40 -24.99
C LEU A 282 7.22 -6.20 -24.90
N LYS A 283 6.97 -5.19 -25.72
CA LYS A 283 7.59 -3.86 -25.62
C LYS A 283 6.53 -2.82 -25.36
N VAL A 284 6.70 -2.07 -24.28
CA VAL A 284 5.81 -0.98 -23.92
C VAL A 284 6.56 0.32 -23.69
N ARG A 285 5.86 1.42 -23.97
CA ARG A 285 6.27 2.78 -23.65
C ARG A 285 5.35 3.32 -22.56
N MET A 286 5.95 3.72 -21.43
CA MET A 286 5.26 4.12 -20.21
C MET A 286 5.48 5.61 -19.94
N ARG A 287 4.41 6.31 -19.56
CA ARG A 287 4.41 7.73 -19.19
C ARG A 287 3.72 7.93 -17.85
N GLY A 288 4.05 9.00 -17.12
CA GLY A 288 3.43 9.31 -15.83
C GLY A 288 4.09 8.66 -14.60
N LEU A 289 5.29 8.09 -14.78
CA LEU A 289 6.07 7.46 -13.70
C LEU A 289 6.72 8.47 -12.73
N ARG A 290 6.84 9.75 -13.10
CA ARG A 290 7.57 10.78 -12.32
C ARG A 290 9.00 10.29 -11.99
N ASP A 291 9.30 10.12 -10.70
CA ASP A 291 10.60 9.61 -10.18
C ASP A 291 10.57 8.11 -9.88
N PHE A 292 9.46 7.42 -10.20
CA PHE A 292 9.34 5.98 -10.00
C PHE A 292 10.30 5.23 -10.93
N LEU A 293 11.16 4.39 -10.34
CA LEU A 293 12.14 3.59 -11.07
C LEU A 293 11.55 2.22 -11.38
N ILE A 294 11.56 1.85 -12.66
CA ILE A 294 11.20 0.49 -13.09
C ILE A 294 12.46 -0.40 -12.92
N PRO A 295 12.37 -1.50 -12.16
CA PRO A 295 13.52 -2.36 -11.93
C PRO A 295 13.86 -3.17 -13.19
N ASP A 296 15.16 -3.31 -13.45
CA ASP A 296 15.68 -4.34 -14.33
C ASP A 296 15.62 -5.70 -13.63
N THR A 297 15.22 -6.73 -14.39
CA THR A 297 15.23 -8.12 -13.95
C THR A 297 15.91 -9.00 -14.99
N LEU A 298 15.81 -10.32 -14.79
CA LEU A 298 16.20 -11.30 -15.80
C LEU A 298 15.32 -11.18 -17.06
N ARG A 299 14.02 -10.94 -16.87
CA ARG A 299 13.02 -10.91 -17.95
C ARG A 299 12.68 -9.53 -18.47
N GLN A 300 13.03 -8.48 -17.72
CA GLN A 300 12.59 -7.11 -17.98
C GLN A 300 13.79 -6.16 -18.02
N LYS A 301 13.85 -5.29 -19.03
CA LYS A 301 14.82 -4.19 -19.13
C LYS A 301 14.10 -2.87 -19.34
N ALA A 302 14.44 -1.88 -18.52
CA ALA A 302 13.86 -0.55 -18.58
C ALA A 302 14.90 0.47 -19.05
N LYS A 303 14.51 1.28 -20.04
CA LYS A 303 15.33 2.38 -20.57
C LYS A 303 14.56 3.68 -20.53
N LYS A 304 15.16 4.71 -19.93
CA LYS A 304 14.59 6.06 -19.90
C LYS A 304 14.91 6.78 -21.22
N GLU A 305 13.90 7.33 -21.87
CA GLU A 305 14.02 8.02 -23.16
C GLU A 305 13.06 9.21 -23.20
N ASN A 306 13.57 10.44 -23.37
CA ASN A 306 12.78 11.66 -23.52
C ASN A 306 11.69 11.87 -22.43
N GLY A 307 11.99 11.54 -21.18
CA GLY A 307 11.04 11.68 -20.05
C GLY A 307 10.03 10.54 -19.92
N GLU A 308 10.17 9.50 -20.75
CA GLU A 308 9.37 8.28 -20.74
C GLU A 308 10.24 7.07 -20.42
N VAL A 309 9.61 5.92 -20.19
CA VAL A 309 10.31 4.66 -19.96
C VAL A 309 9.86 3.63 -20.97
N ILE A 310 10.79 3.10 -21.74
CA ILE A 310 10.57 1.93 -22.60
C ILE A 310 10.92 0.70 -21.76
N VAL A 311 10.01 -0.26 -21.72
CA VAL A 311 10.21 -1.53 -21.01
C VAL A 311 10.07 -2.66 -22.02
N GLU A 312 11.12 -3.45 -22.14
CA GLU A 312 11.15 -4.68 -22.93
C GLU A 312 11.09 -5.88 -21.98
N ILE A 313 10.12 -6.75 -22.19
CA ILE A 313 9.86 -7.93 -21.37
C ILE A 313 9.94 -9.17 -22.26
N ALA A 314 10.70 -10.18 -21.84
CA ALA A 314 10.76 -11.50 -22.47
C ALA A 314 10.37 -12.58 -21.46
N SER A 315 9.40 -13.44 -21.76
CA SER A 315 9.11 -14.60 -20.91
C SER A 315 10.30 -15.57 -20.90
N ALA A 316 10.47 -16.29 -19.79
CA ALA A 316 11.60 -17.21 -19.64
C ALA A 316 11.57 -18.33 -20.70
N GLN A 317 12.74 -18.68 -21.23
CA GLN A 317 12.83 -19.63 -22.34
C GLN A 317 12.81 -21.09 -21.87
N ARG A 318 12.27 -22.01 -22.69
CA ARG A 318 12.20 -23.46 -22.40
C ARG A 318 13.52 -24.09 -21.93
N GLN A 319 14.64 -23.63 -22.47
CA GLN A 319 15.97 -24.16 -22.13
C GLN A 319 16.42 -23.76 -20.72
N GLU A 320 16.00 -22.60 -20.22
CA GLU A 320 16.27 -22.17 -18.85
C GLU A 320 15.45 -23.00 -17.87
N VAL A 321 14.17 -23.22 -18.18
CA VAL A 321 13.25 -24.02 -17.37
C VAL A 321 13.75 -25.45 -17.16
N ALA A 322 14.35 -26.06 -18.19
CA ALA A 322 14.93 -27.40 -18.11
C ALA A 322 16.10 -27.45 -17.09
N LYS A 323 16.94 -26.40 -17.03
CA LYS A 323 18.02 -26.29 -16.05
C LYS A 323 17.50 -26.21 -14.61
N TRP A 324 16.35 -25.56 -14.38
CA TRP A 324 15.79 -25.42 -13.02
C TRP A 324 15.21 -26.73 -12.49
N GLN A 325 14.75 -27.60 -13.39
CA GLN A 325 14.23 -28.94 -13.06
C GLN A 325 15.32 -29.97 -12.75
N SER A 326 16.59 -29.60 -12.79
CA SER A 326 17.69 -30.48 -12.40
C SER A 326 18.37 -30.05 -11.10
N ILE A 327 17.88 -28.99 -10.45
CA ILE A 327 18.56 -28.40 -9.28
C ILE A 327 18.17 -29.17 -8.02
N PRO A 328 19.15 -29.73 -7.28
CA PRO A 328 18.88 -30.35 -5.99
C PRO A 328 18.42 -29.29 -4.98
N PRO A 329 17.70 -29.67 -3.91
CA PRO A 329 17.40 -28.74 -2.83
C PRO A 329 18.70 -28.14 -2.31
N ALA A 330 18.69 -26.84 -1.98
CA ALA A 330 19.84 -26.21 -1.35
C ALA A 330 20.26 -27.08 -0.16
N PRO A 331 21.55 -27.43 0.00
CA PRO A 331 21.99 -28.12 1.19
C PRO A 331 21.54 -27.29 2.39
N GLU A 332 21.10 -27.97 3.46
CA GLU A 332 20.66 -27.32 4.69
C GLU A 332 21.55 -26.11 4.98
N LEU A 333 20.96 -24.91 5.07
CA LEU A 333 21.66 -23.66 5.37
C LEU A 333 22.28 -23.76 6.77
N ARG A 334 23.36 -24.53 6.92
CA ARG A 334 24.12 -24.66 8.14
C ARG A 334 25.58 -25.02 7.83
N ARG A 335 26.42 -24.11 8.33
CA ARG A 335 27.88 -24.16 8.51
C ARG A 335 28.72 -23.83 7.28
N ALA A 336 28.91 -22.54 7.05
CA ALA A 336 30.24 -22.00 6.83
C ALA A 336 30.26 -20.54 7.31
N GLY A 337 31.22 -20.21 8.18
CA GLY A 337 31.46 -18.87 8.71
C GLY A 337 32.06 -17.93 7.67
N ALA A 338 31.34 -17.73 6.57
CA ALA A 338 31.61 -16.66 5.63
C ALA A 338 30.39 -15.73 5.66
N GLU A 339 30.62 -14.44 5.94
CA GLU A 339 29.68 -13.36 5.62
C GLU A 339 29.51 -13.35 4.09
N SER A 340 28.72 -14.28 3.55
CA SER A 340 28.52 -14.56 2.13
C SER A 340 27.07 -14.29 1.74
N GLU A 341 26.78 -14.26 0.44
CA GLU A 341 25.46 -13.98 -0.18
C GLU A 341 24.23 -14.60 0.50
N SER A 342 24.40 -15.66 1.28
CA SER A 342 23.41 -16.23 2.21
C SER A 342 22.70 -15.21 3.12
N GLU A 343 23.39 -14.15 3.60
CA GLU A 343 22.78 -13.16 4.50
C GLU A 343 21.81 -12.22 3.74
N LYS A 344 22.09 -11.96 2.45
CA LYS A 344 21.26 -11.12 1.57
C LYS A 344 19.87 -11.71 1.31
N TYR A 345 19.78 -13.03 1.28
CA TYR A 345 18.53 -13.76 0.99
C TYR A 345 17.82 -14.29 2.23
N ARG A 346 18.47 -14.27 3.40
CA ARG A 346 17.92 -14.73 4.67
C ARG A 346 16.58 -14.08 4.99
N GLN A 347 16.43 -12.78 4.72
CA GLN A 347 15.17 -12.06 4.93
C GLN A 347 13.99 -12.67 4.14
N TYR A 348 14.24 -13.26 2.97
CA TYR A 348 13.22 -13.88 2.13
C TYR A 348 12.86 -15.31 2.55
N LEU A 349 13.46 -15.81 3.63
CA LEU A 349 13.10 -17.07 4.30
C LEU A 349 12.37 -16.82 5.62
N LEU A 350 12.50 -15.62 6.18
CA LEU A 350 11.93 -15.29 7.48
C LEU A 350 10.40 -15.17 7.39
N PRO A 351 9.67 -15.58 8.44
CA PRO A 351 8.26 -15.28 8.56
C PRO A 351 8.04 -13.78 8.79
N GLY A 352 6.84 -13.31 8.51
CA GLY A 352 6.39 -11.94 8.79
C GLY A 352 4.97 -11.92 9.36
N PRO A 353 4.44 -10.74 9.71
CA PRO A 353 3.09 -10.60 10.30
C PRO A 353 1.98 -11.17 9.41
N PHE A 354 2.21 -11.17 8.09
CA PHE A 354 1.25 -11.58 7.06
C PHE A 354 1.72 -12.76 6.23
N ILE A 355 2.99 -13.16 6.39
CA ILE A 355 3.63 -14.30 5.73
C ILE A 355 4.08 -15.25 6.84
N GLN A 356 3.12 -15.93 7.48
CA GLN A 356 3.35 -16.77 8.65
C GLN A 356 3.93 -18.15 8.27
N SER A 357 5.06 -18.15 7.55
CA SER A 357 5.68 -19.35 6.98
C SER A 357 6.23 -20.36 7.99
N ASN A 358 6.28 -19.99 9.27
CA ASN A 358 6.69 -20.85 10.38
C ASN A 358 5.51 -21.42 11.16
N ASP A 359 4.27 -21.07 10.82
CA ASP A 359 3.07 -21.63 11.45
C ASP A 359 2.88 -23.09 11.03
N GLU A 360 2.54 -23.95 12.00
CA GLU A 360 2.38 -25.39 11.78
C GLU A 360 1.38 -25.71 10.67
N LYS A 361 0.29 -24.95 10.52
CA LYS A 361 -0.70 -25.18 9.47
C LYS A 361 -0.13 -24.93 8.08
N ILE A 362 0.68 -23.88 7.93
CA ILE A 362 1.35 -23.57 6.66
C ILE A 362 2.43 -24.61 6.37
N VAL A 363 3.21 -25.00 7.37
CA VAL A 363 4.27 -26.02 7.22
C VAL A 363 3.66 -27.38 6.82
N ASN A 364 2.63 -27.83 7.52
CA ASN A 364 1.96 -29.11 7.23
C ASN A 364 1.34 -29.10 5.83
N MET A 365 0.67 -28.01 5.44
CA MET A 365 0.12 -27.87 4.10
C MET A 365 1.22 -27.88 3.03
N ALA A 366 2.35 -27.21 3.26
CA ALA A 366 3.46 -27.20 2.32
C ALA A 366 4.07 -28.61 2.14
N VAL A 367 4.17 -29.39 3.23
CA VAL A 367 4.60 -30.80 3.19
C VAL A 367 3.58 -31.66 2.44
N GLU A 368 2.29 -31.50 2.71
CA GLU A 368 1.20 -32.24 2.04
C GLU A 368 1.22 -32.02 0.52
N ILE A 369 1.36 -30.76 0.07
CA ILE A 369 1.39 -30.42 -1.35
C ILE A 369 2.66 -30.94 -2.03
N THR A 370 3.81 -30.82 -1.37
CA THR A 370 5.09 -31.14 -2.00
C THR A 370 5.44 -32.63 -1.96
N GLN A 371 4.97 -33.35 -0.93
CA GLN A 371 5.24 -34.76 -0.69
C GLN A 371 6.78 -35.02 -0.71
N ASP A 372 7.21 -36.10 -1.35
CA ASP A 372 8.62 -36.49 -1.47
C ASP A 372 9.38 -35.73 -2.58
N GLU A 373 8.79 -34.69 -3.17
CA GLU A 373 9.52 -33.87 -4.15
C GLU A 373 10.73 -33.23 -3.48
N THR A 374 11.89 -33.31 -4.12
CA THR A 374 13.13 -32.75 -3.57
C THR A 374 13.54 -31.49 -4.32
N GLN A 375 13.15 -31.35 -5.59
CA GLN A 375 13.61 -30.25 -6.42
C GLN A 375 12.85 -28.95 -6.13
N PRO A 376 13.56 -27.85 -5.78
CA PRO A 376 12.91 -26.58 -5.39
C PRO A 376 11.95 -26.04 -6.45
N TRP A 377 12.30 -26.12 -7.73
CA TRP A 377 11.43 -25.62 -8.79
C TRP A 377 10.14 -26.43 -8.93
N LYS A 378 10.24 -27.77 -8.86
CA LYS A 378 9.05 -28.63 -8.89
C LYS A 378 8.17 -28.41 -7.66
N LYS A 379 8.76 -28.20 -6.47
CA LYS A 379 8.01 -27.78 -5.28
C LYS A 379 7.26 -26.48 -5.54
N ALA A 380 7.95 -25.43 -6.01
CA ALA A 380 7.34 -24.14 -6.30
C ALA A 380 6.15 -24.25 -7.27
N LYS A 381 6.29 -25.06 -8.33
CA LYS A 381 5.19 -25.34 -9.27
C LYS A 381 4.01 -26.07 -8.62
N LYS A 382 4.26 -27.13 -7.84
CA LYS A 382 3.20 -27.85 -7.11
C LYS A 382 2.43 -26.91 -6.18
N LEU A 383 3.15 -26.08 -5.43
CA LEU A 383 2.56 -25.06 -4.55
C LEU A 383 1.73 -24.05 -5.35
N ASN A 384 2.27 -23.52 -6.44
CA ASN A 384 1.60 -22.55 -7.30
C ASN A 384 0.27 -23.09 -7.85
N GLN A 385 0.30 -24.30 -8.42
CA GLN A 385 -0.89 -24.96 -8.97
C GLN A 385 -1.91 -25.28 -7.88
N TRP A 386 -1.46 -25.71 -6.70
CA TRP A 386 -2.37 -25.95 -5.60
C TRP A 386 -3.07 -24.67 -5.16
N VAL A 387 -2.35 -23.54 -5.03
CA VAL A 387 -2.96 -22.25 -4.68
C VAL A 387 -3.98 -21.83 -5.74
N PHE A 388 -3.62 -21.90 -7.03
CA PHE A 388 -4.51 -21.54 -8.13
C PHE A 388 -5.83 -22.33 -8.14
N ASN A 389 -5.76 -23.63 -7.83
CA ASN A 389 -6.90 -24.54 -7.87
C ASN A 389 -7.75 -24.51 -6.60
N ASN A 390 -7.18 -24.15 -5.45
CA ASN A 390 -7.84 -24.27 -4.15
C ASN A 390 -8.26 -22.93 -3.54
N ILE A 391 -7.85 -21.80 -4.12
CA ILE A 391 -8.25 -20.47 -3.65
C ILE A 391 -9.24 -19.85 -4.65
N GLU A 392 -10.45 -19.59 -4.18
CA GLU A 392 -11.49 -18.91 -4.92
C GLU A 392 -11.13 -17.43 -5.12
N LYS A 393 -11.27 -16.94 -6.35
CA LYS A 393 -10.87 -15.58 -6.73
C LYS A 393 -12.00 -14.61 -6.43
N ILE A 394 -11.86 -13.87 -5.33
CA ILE A 394 -12.82 -12.85 -4.91
C ILE A 394 -12.09 -11.58 -4.48
N PRO A 395 -12.66 -10.38 -4.67
CA PRO A 395 -12.04 -9.17 -4.16
C PRO A 395 -12.00 -9.19 -2.63
N THR A 396 -10.94 -8.64 -2.08
CA THR A 396 -10.78 -8.47 -0.64
C THR A 396 -10.33 -7.04 -0.38
N PHE A 397 -10.78 -6.49 0.75
CA PHE A 397 -10.35 -5.17 1.21
C PHE A 397 -9.83 -5.31 2.63
N SER A 398 -8.76 -6.08 2.76
CA SER A 398 -8.12 -6.37 4.04
C SER A 398 -6.62 -6.47 3.84
N ILE A 399 -5.88 -6.58 4.94
CA ILE A 399 -4.46 -6.88 4.88
C ILE A 399 -4.32 -8.40 4.71
N PRO A 400 -3.76 -8.89 3.59
CA PRO A 400 -3.72 -10.31 3.28
C PRO A 400 -2.89 -11.06 4.32
N SER A 401 -3.30 -12.28 4.67
CA SER A 401 -2.65 -13.08 5.70
C SER A 401 -2.63 -14.53 5.30
N ALA A 402 -1.44 -15.12 5.15
CA ALA A 402 -1.31 -16.48 4.61
C ALA A 402 -2.16 -17.51 5.38
N LEU A 403 -2.25 -17.37 6.71
CA LEU A 403 -3.09 -18.25 7.53
C LEU A 403 -4.58 -18.07 7.28
N SER A 404 -5.03 -16.81 7.18
CA SER A 404 -6.42 -16.53 6.85
C SER A 404 -6.76 -17.07 5.46
N VAL A 405 -5.90 -16.87 4.46
CA VAL A 405 -6.11 -17.38 3.09
C VAL A 405 -6.16 -18.90 3.08
N LEU A 406 -5.24 -19.57 3.79
CA LEU A 406 -5.23 -21.02 3.88
C LEU A 406 -6.53 -21.58 4.49
N LYS A 407 -7.10 -20.88 5.48
CA LYS A 407 -8.33 -21.26 6.17
C LYS A 407 -9.58 -20.97 5.33
N GLU A 408 -9.70 -19.75 4.81
CA GLU A 408 -10.92 -19.26 4.16
C GLU A 408 -11.01 -19.63 2.67
N LYS A 409 -9.87 -20.01 2.06
CA LYS A 409 -9.78 -20.47 0.66
C LYS A 409 -10.31 -19.48 -0.36
N LYS A 410 -10.16 -18.19 -0.10
CA LYS A 410 -10.74 -17.10 -0.88
C LYS A 410 -9.76 -15.93 -1.01
N GLY A 411 -9.80 -15.14 -2.06
CA GLY A 411 -9.10 -13.84 -2.09
C GLY A 411 -8.64 -13.41 -3.47
N ASP A 412 -7.98 -12.26 -3.54
CA ASP A 412 -7.52 -11.68 -4.79
C ASP A 412 -6.04 -12.00 -5.06
N CYS A 413 -5.42 -11.27 -5.99
CA CYS A 413 -4.01 -11.44 -6.32
C CYS A 413 -3.06 -11.34 -5.12
N ASN A 414 -3.37 -10.50 -4.14
CA ASN A 414 -2.57 -10.32 -2.94
C ASN A 414 -2.62 -11.56 -2.04
N GLU A 415 -3.82 -12.10 -1.79
CA GLU A 415 -3.98 -13.34 -1.00
C GLU A 415 -3.31 -14.54 -1.64
N HIS A 416 -3.45 -14.70 -2.96
CA HIS A 416 -2.81 -15.78 -3.70
C HIS A 416 -1.28 -15.66 -3.62
N ALA A 417 -0.72 -14.47 -3.84
CA ALA A 417 0.71 -14.21 -3.77
C ALA A 417 1.26 -14.44 -2.34
N VAL A 418 0.60 -13.91 -1.32
CA VAL A 418 0.99 -14.06 0.09
C VAL A 418 1.01 -15.52 0.52
N LEU A 419 -0.02 -16.30 0.16
CA LEU A 419 -0.08 -17.72 0.50
C LEU A 419 1.01 -18.52 -0.22
N LEU A 420 1.22 -18.29 -1.53
CA LEU A 420 2.29 -18.97 -2.27
C LEU A 420 3.67 -18.65 -1.67
N VAL A 421 3.94 -17.39 -1.34
CA VAL A 421 5.19 -16.98 -0.70
C VAL A 421 5.36 -17.67 0.65
N ALA A 422 4.33 -17.71 1.50
CA ALA A 422 4.39 -18.38 2.80
C ALA A 422 4.67 -19.89 2.68
N LEU A 423 3.97 -20.58 1.78
CA LEU A 423 4.19 -22.01 1.50
C LEU A 423 5.60 -22.27 0.96
N ALA A 424 6.10 -21.42 0.05
CA ALA A 424 7.45 -21.53 -0.49
C ALA A 424 8.52 -21.35 0.60
N ARG A 425 8.36 -20.35 1.49
CA ARG A 425 9.27 -20.14 2.64
C ARG A 425 9.23 -21.32 3.61
N ALA A 426 8.06 -21.94 3.83
CA ALA A 426 7.94 -23.15 4.64
C ALA A 426 8.74 -24.32 4.05
N CYS A 427 8.80 -24.43 2.72
CA CYS A 427 9.67 -25.35 1.99
C CYS A 427 11.15 -24.92 1.91
N LYS A 428 11.57 -23.88 2.64
CA LYS A 428 12.93 -23.30 2.61
C LYS A 428 13.34 -22.74 1.25
N ILE A 429 12.37 -22.31 0.44
CA ILE A 429 12.62 -21.61 -0.82
C ILE A 429 12.52 -20.11 -0.54
N PRO A 430 13.60 -19.33 -0.71
CA PRO A 430 13.53 -17.88 -0.50
C PRO A 430 12.52 -17.28 -1.49
N SER A 431 11.57 -16.50 -0.99
CA SER A 431 10.48 -15.99 -1.80
C SER A 431 10.02 -14.59 -1.36
N ARG A 432 9.46 -13.84 -2.30
CA ARG A 432 8.93 -12.49 -2.07
C ARG A 432 7.72 -12.20 -2.94
N ILE A 433 6.88 -11.28 -2.49
CA ILE A 433 5.77 -10.76 -3.27
C ILE A 433 6.34 -9.75 -4.27
N THR A 434 5.82 -9.80 -5.49
CA THR A 434 6.11 -8.86 -6.56
C THR A 434 4.82 -8.18 -6.97
N VAL A 435 4.87 -6.88 -7.17
CA VAL A 435 3.72 -6.08 -7.58
C VAL A 435 4.06 -5.31 -8.85
N GLY A 436 3.09 -5.26 -9.74
CA GLY A 436 3.24 -4.55 -10.99
C GLY A 436 1.94 -4.50 -11.76
N LEU A 437 2.02 -4.77 -13.05
CA LEU A 437 0.88 -4.76 -13.94
C LEU A 437 0.75 -6.08 -14.67
N ALA A 438 -0.48 -6.53 -14.93
CA ALA A 438 -0.75 -7.63 -15.83
C ALA A 438 -1.85 -7.24 -16.82
N TYR A 439 -1.70 -7.64 -18.08
CA TYR A 439 -2.73 -7.41 -19.09
C TYR A 439 -3.90 -8.37 -18.90
N LEU A 440 -5.11 -7.83 -18.96
CA LEU A 440 -6.35 -8.59 -19.14
C LEU A 440 -7.01 -8.20 -20.48
N PRO A 441 -7.45 -9.19 -21.27
CA PRO A 441 -8.23 -8.93 -22.47
C PRO A 441 -9.60 -8.34 -22.12
N PRO A 442 -10.33 -7.77 -23.11
CA PRO A 442 -11.69 -7.27 -22.92
C PRO A 442 -12.56 -8.28 -22.17
N SER A 443 -13.14 -7.86 -21.04
CA SER A 443 -13.99 -8.70 -20.19
C SER A 443 -14.90 -7.82 -19.31
N GLY A 444 -15.79 -8.41 -18.51
CA GLY A 444 -16.66 -7.65 -17.60
C GLY A 444 -15.91 -6.81 -16.54
N ILE A 445 -14.63 -7.11 -16.32
CA ILE A 445 -13.74 -6.40 -15.39
C ILE A 445 -13.10 -5.18 -16.07
N THR A 446 -12.97 -5.18 -17.40
CA THR A 446 -12.36 -4.09 -18.16
C THR A 446 -13.37 -3.00 -18.53
N LEU A 447 -12.91 -1.87 -19.04
CA LEU A 447 -13.79 -0.77 -19.41
C LEU A 447 -14.60 -1.13 -20.67
N PRO A 448 -15.92 -0.85 -20.73
CA PRO A 448 -16.72 -1.11 -21.91
C PRO A 448 -16.11 -0.48 -23.17
N GLY A 449 -15.95 -1.28 -24.23
CA GLY A 449 -15.37 -0.83 -25.50
C GLY A 449 -13.84 -0.73 -25.51
N ASP A 450 -13.14 -1.16 -24.45
CA ASP A 450 -11.69 -1.20 -24.44
C ASP A 450 -11.12 -2.37 -25.26
N LYS A 451 -9.82 -2.27 -25.56
CA LYS A 451 -9.05 -3.31 -26.25
C LYS A 451 -8.29 -4.19 -25.26
N GLY A 452 -8.79 -4.30 -24.02
CA GLY A 452 -8.06 -4.83 -22.88
C GLY A 452 -7.34 -3.72 -22.11
N SER A 453 -6.95 -4.06 -20.89
CA SER A 453 -6.38 -3.12 -19.93
C SER A 453 -5.29 -3.80 -19.09
N PHE A 454 -4.29 -3.02 -18.69
CA PHE A 454 -3.30 -3.43 -17.70
C PHE A 454 -3.82 -3.10 -16.30
N PHE A 455 -3.84 -4.08 -15.42
CA PHE A 455 -4.31 -3.94 -14.05
C PHE A 455 -3.16 -4.07 -13.07
N TYR A 456 -3.24 -3.36 -11.95
CA TYR A 456 -2.37 -3.62 -10.81
C TYR A 456 -2.55 -5.06 -10.35
N HIS A 457 -1.43 -5.76 -10.21
CA HIS A 457 -1.42 -7.19 -9.96
C HIS A 457 -0.26 -7.57 -9.05
N ALA A 458 -0.51 -8.52 -8.15
CA ALA A 458 0.48 -9.10 -7.26
C ALA A 458 0.70 -10.58 -7.59
N TRP A 459 1.96 -11.01 -7.63
CA TRP A 459 2.36 -12.41 -7.84
C TRP A 459 3.59 -12.74 -6.99
N ALA A 460 4.18 -13.93 -7.18
CA ALA A 460 5.30 -14.40 -6.36
C ALA A 460 6.60 -14.51 -7.17
N GLU A 461 7.70 -14.22 -6.48
CA GLU A 461 9.05 -14.56 -6.92
C GLU A 461 9.67 -15.58 -5.97
N VAL A 462 10.33 -16.59 -6.52
CA VAL A 462 11.13 -17.58 -5.77
C VAL A 462 12.58 -17.52 -6.24
N TYR A 463 13.53 -17.66 -5.32
CA TYR A 463 14.95 -17.62 -5.63
C TYR A 463 15.50 -19.03 -5.85
N ILE A 464 15.86 -19.35 -7.09
CA ILE A 464 16.32 -20.69 -7.49
C ILE A 464 17.42 -20.52 -8.54
N SER A 465 18.56 -21.20 -8.34
CA SER A 465 19.72 -21.12 -9.24
C SER A 465 20.32 -19.72 -9.36
N GLU A 466 20.47 -19.03 -8.22
CA GLU A 466 21.00 -17.66 -8.17
C GLU A 466 20.11 -16.58 -8.83
N GLU A 467 18.91 -16.95 -9.28
CA GLU A 467 18.00 -16.07 -10.01
C GLU A 467 16.59 -16.06 -9.39
N TRP A 468 15.93 -14.90 -9.47
CA TRP A 468 14.51 -14.78 -9.13
C TRP A 468 13.64 -15.28 -10.28
N ARG A 469 12.74 -16.20 -9.97
CA ARG A 469 11.78 -16.80 -10.91
C ARG A 469 10.37 -16.39 -10.51
N GLU A 470 9.60 -15.95 -11.49
CA GLU A 470 8.27 -15.40 -11.28
C GLU A 470 7.19 -16.45 -11.58
N LEU A 471 6.29 -16.68 -10.63
CA LEU A 471 5.09 -17.51 -10.76
C LEU A 471 3.86 -16.68 -10.42
N ASP A 472 2.74 -16.96 -11.09
CA ASP A 472 1.46 -16.33 -10.81
C ASP A 472 0.42 -17.36 -10.34
N PRO A 473 0.12 -17.40 -9.03
CA PRO A 473 -0.89 -18.30 -8.47
C PRO A 473 -2.32 -17.86 -8.78
N THR A 474 -2.56 -16.61 -9.18
CA THR A 474 -3.89 -16.13 -9.57
C THR A 474 -4.24 -16.54 -10.99
N PHE A 475 -3.27 -16.55 -11.91
CA PHE A 475 -3.47 -17.03 -13.28
C PHE A 475 -3.04 -18.48 -13.52
N GLY A 476 -2.51 -19.16 -12.50
CA GLY A 476 -2.06 -20.55 -12.59
C GLY A 476 -0.82 -20.72 -13.47
N GLN A 477 -0.02 -19.65 -13.61
CA GLN A 477 1.17 -19.66 -14.46
C GLN A 477 2.38 -20.05 -13.64
N ASP A 478 2.99 -21.18 -13.99
CA ASP A 478 4.26 -21.59 -13.40
C ASP A 478 5.43 -20.73 -13.89
N ILE A 479 5.23 -20.02 -15.01
CA ILE A 479 6.14 -19.03 -15.57
C ILE A 479 5.26 -17.90 -16.09
N VAL A 480 5.48 -16.69 -15.57
CA VAL A 480 4.74 -15.52 -16.02
C VAL A 480 5.00 -15.20 -17.49
N ASP A 481 3.97 -14.76 -18.18
CA ASP A 481 4.07 -14.30 -19.57
C ASP A 481 4.70 -12.89 -19.65
N ALA A 482 4.97 -12.43 -20.88
CA ALA A 482 5.56 -11.12 -21.11
C ALA A 482 4.62 -9.94 -20.81
N THR A 483 3.33 -10.17 -20.54
CA THR A 483 2.37 -9.12 -20.19
C THR A 483 2.39 -8.70 -18.72
N HIS A 484 3.17 -9.41 -17.90
CA HIS A 484 3.47 -9.02 -16.53
C HIS A 484 4.58 -7.98 -16.54
N ILE A 485 4.33 -6.75 -16.09
CA ILE A 485 5.34 -5.68 -15.99
C ILE A 485 5.64 -5.46 -14.52
N LYS A 486 6.86 -5.77 -14.08
CA LYS A 486 7.26 -5.59 -12.69
C LYS A 486 7.49 -4.12 -12.39
N LEU A 487 6.85 -3.62 -11.32
CA LEU A 487 7.07 -2.27 -10.81
C LEU A 487 7.91 -2.27 -9.52
N LEU A 488 7.63 -3.19 -8.60
CA LEU A 488 8.29 -3.26 -7.29
C LEU A 488 8.20 -4.67 -6.69
N ASP A 489 9.00 -4.93 -5.66
CA ASP A 489 8.90 -6.15 -4.85
C ASP A 489 9.12 -5.86 -3.36
N GLY A 490 8.65 -6.79 -2.54
CA GLY A 490 8.78 -6.78 -1.09
C GLY A 490 7.45 -6.76 -0.36
N ASP A 491 7.54 -6.54 0.95
CA ASP A 491 6.39 -6.56 1.85
C ASP A 491 5.55 -5.26 1.73
N MET A 492 4.46 -5.18 2.49
CA MET A 492 3.43 -4.15 2.38
C MET A 492 3.97 -2.70 2.42
N ASP A 493 5.02 -2.46 3.21
CA ASP A 493 5.67 -1.15 3.35
C ASP A 493 6.29 -0.62 2.05
N LYS A 494 6.74 -1.53 1.18
CA LYS A 494 7.20 -1.21 -0.17
C LYS A 494 6.06 -1.16 -1.18
N GLN A 495 5.03 -1.99 -1.01
CA GLN A 495 3.91 -2.05 -1.94
C GLN A 495 3.11 -0.75 -2.01
N VAL A 496 2.98 -0.04 -0.89
CA VAL A 496 2.34 1.28 -0.84
C VAL A 496 3.00 2.33 -1.76
N GLU A 497 4.24 2.09 -2.24
CA GLU A 497 4.88 2.98 -3.21
C GLU A 497 4.16 3.02 -4.57
N ILE A 498 3.32 2.01 -4.86
CA ILE A 498 2.54 1.96 -6.09
C ILE A 498 1.54 3.12 -6.20
N LEU A 499 1.10 3.67 -5.05
CA LEU A 499 0.21 4.82 -4.97
C LEU A 499 0.77 6.06 -5.70
N ARG A 500 2.10 6.15 -5.88
CA ARG A 500 2.75 7.23 -6.66
C ARG A 500 2.32 7.26 -8.13
N VAL A 501 1.96 6.11 -8.69
CA VAL A 501 1.74 5.92 -10.13
C VAL A 501 0.28 5.59 -10.48
N ILE A 502 -0.55 5.21 -9.52
CA ILE A 502 -2.00 4.99 -9.74
C ILE A 502 -2.63 6.23 -10.38
N GLY A 503 -3.50 6.02 -11.37
CA GLY A 503 -4.26 7.05 -12.10
C GLY A 503 -3.43 7.99 -13.01
N LYS A 504 -2.10 7.98 -12.89
CA LYS A 504 -1.18 8.82 -13.68
C LYS A 504 -0.49 8.03 -14.78
N LEU A 505 -0.27 6.74 -14.54
CA LEU A 505 0.44 5.85 -15.45
C LEU A 505 -0.36 5.63 -16.74
N LYS A 506 0.32 5.80 -17.88
CA LYS A 506 -0.20 5.47 -19.22
C LYS A 506 0.75 4.50 -19.90
N ILE A 507 0.19 3.53 -20.61
CA ILE A 507 0.94 2.50 -21.33
C ILE A 507 0.56 2.54 -22.80
N LYS A 508 1.57 2.45 -23.66
CA LYS A 508 1.43 2.20 -25.10
C LYS A 508 2.24 0.96 -25.45
N VAL A 509 1.57 -0.08 -25.91
CA VAL A 509 2.18 -1.26 -26.52
C VAL A 509 2.79 -0.84 -27.86
N GLU A 510 4.07 -1.15 -28.05
CA GLU A 510 4.84 -0.87 -29.27
C GLU A 510 5.09 -2.12 -30.11
N ASP A 511 5.33 -3.27 -29.47
CA ASP A 511 5.60 -4.54 -30.14
C ASP A 511 5.28 -5.72 -29.20
N PHE A 512 4.94 -6.90 -29.74
CA PHE A 512 4.73 -8.13 -28.98
C PHE A 512 4.90 -9.39 -29.84
N LYS A 513 5.25 -10.53 -29.23
CA LYS A 513 5.41 -11.84 -29.92
C LYS A 513 4.82 -13.00 -29.15
#